data_AF-A0A2V3ZZT6-F1
#
_entry.id   AF-A0A2V3ZZT6-F1
#
_cell.length_a   1.000
_cell.length_b   1.000
_cell.length_c   1.000
_cell.angle_alpha   90.00
_cell.angle_beta   90.00
_cell.angle_gamma   90.00
#
_symmetry.space_group_name_H-M   'P 1'
#
loop_
_entity.id
_entity.type
_entity.pdbx_description
1 polymer ?
#
loop_
_entity_poly.entity_id
_entity_poly.type
_entity_poly.pdbx_seq_one_letter_code
_entity_poly.pdbx_strand_id
1 'polypeptide(L)'
;MMQIKSPFEITKLLLSTNPVERERGYNAFLGRTHWVKGNTTANLCKLASFQFQLNPEHIKILPPKIMNPKVLWASQVRLEQEKLHMVDAAHDYIAEQGEEFPPIIVWDLYQEKRIRYIVHDGHHRSWYFNNKKQNVEAVILQPMENYRSVEKCLALAFQIRRLAINLPIF
;
A
#
# COMPACT_ATOMS: atom_id res chain seq x y z
N MET A 1 -13.82 20.03 -3.12
CA MET A 1 -12.92 18.89 -3.35
C MET A 1 -11.57 19.21 -2.75
N MET A 2 -11.02 18.39 -1.85
CA MET A 2 -9.64 18.57 -1.38
C MET A 2 -8.68 18.30 -2.55
N GLN A 3 -7.82 19.25 -2.87
CA GLN A 3 -6.76 19.08 -3.85
C GLN A 3 -5.79 17.99 -3.37
N ILE A 4 -5.57 16.96 -4.18
CA ILE A 4 -4.61 15.89 -3.86
C ILE A 4 -3.21 16.51 -3.84
N LYS A 5 -2.59 16.59 -2.66
CA LYS A 5 -1.23 17.11 -2.49
C LYS A 5 -0.20 16.14 -3.08
N SER A 6 0.85 16.70 -3.65
CA SER A 6 2.02 15.95 -4.14
C SER A 6 2.81 15.32 -2.99
N PRO A 7 3.60 14.26 -3.23
CA PRO A 7 4.46 13.68 -2.20
C PRO A 7 5.39 14.70 -1.55
N PHE A 8 6.02 15.57 -2.34
CA PHE A 8 6.87 16.65 -1.83
C PHE A 8 6.14 17.60 -0.89
N GLU A 9 4.93 18.06 -1.25
CA GLU A 9 4.13 18.95 -0.40
C GLU A 9 3.72 18.28 0.92
N ILE A 10 3.36 16.99 0.86
CA ILE A 10 3.01 16.21 2.06
C ILE A 10 4.21 16.08 2.98
N THR A 11 5.39 15.73 2.45
CA THR A 11 6.64 15.66 3.21
C THR A 11 6.95 16.99 3.88
N LYS A 12 6.83 18.11 3.15
CA LYS A 12 7.07 19.45 3.71
C LYS A 12 6.13 19.77 4.87
N LEU A 13 4.85 19.40 4.76
CA LEU A 13 3.87 19.59 5.84
C LEU A 13 4.20 18.73 7.06
N LEU A 14 4.53 17.45 6.87
CA LEU A 14 4.88 16.51 7.95
C LEU A 14 6.13 16.94 8.74
N LEU A 15 7.09 17.56 8.05
CA LEU A 15 8.34 18.08 8.63
C LEU A 15 8.21 19.52 9.16
N SER A 16 7.03 20.13 9.10
CA SER A 16 6.82 21.49 9.62
C SER A 16 6.97 21.54 11.14
N THR A 17 7.41 22.68 11.67
CA THR A 17 7.40 22.95 13.11
C THR A 17 6.01 23.30 13.64
N ASN A 18 5.06 23.65 12.75
CA ASN A 18 3.69 23.97 13.12
C ASN A 18 2.84 22.69 13.25
N PRO A 19 2.32 22.35 14.45
CA PRO A 19 1.53 21.13 14.66
C PRO A 19 0.32 21.00 13.72
N VAL A 20 -0.34 22.11 13.40
CA VAL A 20 -1.51 22.12 12.50
C VAL A 20 -1.12 21.77 11.07
N GLU A 21 0.07 22.18 10.63
CA GLU A 21 0.59 21.80 9.31
C GLU A 21 0.96 20.33 9.25
N ARG A 22 1.58 19.80 10.31
CA ARG A 22 1.91 18.38 10.41
C ARG A 22 0.66 17.50 10.34
N GLU A 23 -0.39 17.85 11.08
CA GLU A 23 -1.68 17.16 11.04
C GLU A 23 -2.31 17.20 9.63
N ARG A 24 -2.23 18.35 8.95
CA ARG A 24 -2.67 18.45 7.54
C ARG A 24 -1.83 17.56 6.61
N GLY A 25 -0.53 17.47 6.85
CA GLY A 25 0.38 16.56 6.15
C GLY A 25 -0.03 15.11 6.34
N TYR A 26 -0.30 14.72 7.59
CA TYR A 26 -0.74 13.37 7.93
C TYR A 26 -2.08 13.00 7.29
N ASN A 27 -3.08 13.88 7.39
CA ASN A 27 -4.37 13.66 6.73
C ASN A 27 -4.26 13.55 5.20
N ALA A 28 -3.37 14.33 4.58
CA ALA A 28 -3.07 14.21 3.15
C ALA A 28 -2.36 12.89 2.82
N PHE A 29 -1.45 12.43 3.67
CA PHE A 29 -0.80 11.11 3.55
C PHE A 29 -1.83 9.96 3.64
N LEU A 30 -2.72 9.98 4.63
CA LEU A 30 -3.82 9.03 4.77
C LEU A 30 -4.73 9.01 3.52
N GLY A 31 -5.03 10.20 2.97
CA GLY A 31 -5.78 10.32 1.72
C GLY A 31 -5.10 9.63 0.53
N ARG A 32 -3.77 9.66 0.45
CA ARG A 32 -2.99 9.00 -0.62
C ARG A 32 -2.85 7.49 -0.44
N THR A 33 -2.90 6.99 0.80
CA THR A 33 -2.88 5.54 1.10
C THR A 33 -4.27 4.93 1.08
N HIS A 34 -5.30 5.75 0.87
CA HIS A 34 -6.71 5.38 0.99
C HIS A 34 -7.09 4.82 2.38
N TRP A 35 -6.24 5.02 3.38
CA TRP A 35 -6.46 4.66 4.78
C TRP A 35 -6.92 5.88 5.57
N VAL A 36 -8.04 6.46 5.16
CA VAL A 36 -8.63 7.60 5.87
C VAL A 36 -9.27 7.11 7.17
N LYS A 37 -9.19 7.91 8.24
CA LYS A 37 -9.79 7.60 9.54
C LYS A 37 -11.26 7.17 9.37
N GLY A 38 -11.60 6.00 9.91
CA GLY A 38 -12.93 5.37 9.77
C GLY A 38 -13.07 4.40 8.60
N ASN A 39 -12.06 4.26 7.73
CA ASN A 39 -12.04 3.20 6.73
C ASN A 39 -11.78 1.84 7.38
N THR A 40 -12.47 0.83 6.86
CA THR A 40 -12.30 -0.58 7.22
C THR A 40 -11.55 -1.33 6.13
N THR A 41 -11.11 -2.55 6.43
CA THR A 41 -10.58 -3.48 5.41
C THR A 41 -11.57 -3.72 4.26
N ALA A 42 -12.88 -3.65 4.53
CA ALA A 42 -13.92 -3.73 3.51
C ALA A 42 -13.94 -2.51 2.57
N ASN A 43 -13.63 -1.31 3.07
CA ASN A 43 -13.48 -0.13 2.21
C ASN A 43 -12.29 -0.29 1.25
N LEU A 44 -11.17 -0.84 1.73
CA LEU A 44 -10.00 -1.12 0.89
C LEU A 44 -10.30 -2.18 -0.17
N CYS A 45 -11.04 -3.23 0.18
CA CYS A 45 -11.48 -4.25 -0.78
C CYS A 45 -12.37 -3.64 -1.88
N LYS A 46 -13.35 -2.81 -1.51
CA LYS A 46 -14.22 -2.10 -2.47
C LYS A 46 -13.41 -1.22 -3.41
N LEU A 47 -12.43 -0.48 -2.88
CA LEU A 47 -11.55 0.36 -3.68
C LEU A 47 -10.72 -0.47 -4.67
N ALA A 48 -10.02 -1.51 -4.20
CA ALA A 48 -9.18 -2.35 -5.04
C ALA A 48 -10.02 -3.07 -6.13
N SER A 49 -11.20 -3.56 -5.75
CA SER A 49 -12.15 -4.18 -6.68
C SER A 49 -12.63 -3.18 -7.73
N PHE A 50 -12.98 -1.95 -7.33
CA PHE A 50 -13.41 -0.90 -8.25
C PHE A 50 -12.30 -0.53 -9.25
N GLN A 51 -11.05 -0.38 -8.80
CA GLN A 51 -9.90 -0.09 -9.66
C GLN A 51 -9.68 -1.15 -10.74
N PHE A 52 -10.03 -2.41 -10.46
CA PHE A 52 -9.93 -3.53 -11.40
C PHE A 52 -11.27 -3.92 -12.06
N GLN A 53 -12.35 -3.18 -11.82
CA GLN A 53 -13.71 -3.50 -12.30
C GLN A 53 -14.17 -4.92 -11.90
N LEU A 54 -13.86 -5.33 -10.68
CA LEU A 54 -14.24 -6.62 -10.09
C LEU A 54 -15.46 -6.48 -9.18
N ASN A 55 -16.26 -7.54 -9.04
CA ASN A 55 -17.30 -7.60 -8.01
C ASN A 55 -16.63 -7.88 -6.64
N PRO A 56 -16.71 -6.96 -5.65
CA PRO A 56 -16.12 -7.17 -4.33
C PRO A 56 -16.74 -8.36 -3.56
N GLU A 57 -17.95 -8.79 -3.88
CA GLU A 57 -18.58 -9.97 -3.26
C GLU A 57 -17.81 -11.27 -3.57
N HIS A 58 -17.08 -11.29 -4.68
CA HIS A 58 -16.29 -12.46 -5.11
C HIS A 58 -14.86 -12.40 -4.57
N ILE A 59 -14.56 -11.43 -3.70
CA ILE A 59 -13.25 -11.24 -3.07
C ILE A 59 -13.39 -11.47 -1.57
N LYS A 60 -12.71 -12.48 -1.06
CA LYS A 60 -12.59 -12.72 0.37
C LYS A 60 -11.55 -11.79 0.97
N ILE A 61 -11.94 -11.08 2.01
CA ILE A 61 -11.01 -10.29 2.83
C ILE A 61 -10.52 -11.19 3.95
N LEU A 62 -9.22 -11.47 3.98
CA LEU A 62 -8.61 -12.16 5.11
C LEU A 62 -8.31 -11.14 6.23
N PRO A 63 -8.26 -11.58 7.50
CA PRO A 63 -7.81 -10.73 8.59
C PRO A 63 -6.45 -10.09 8.26
N PRO A 64 -6.22 -8.82 8.67
CA PRO A 64 -4.92 -8.19 8.54
C PRO A 64 -3.81 -9.08 9.10
N LYS A 65 -2.69 -9.11 8.40
CA LYS A 65 -1.56 -9.97 8.75
C LYS A 65 -0.26 -9.18 8.71
N ILE A 66 0.56 -9.40 9.72
CA ILE A 66 1.95 -8.96 9.71
C ILE A 66 2.74 -9.84 8.73
N MET A 67 3.25 -9.23 7.67
CA MET A 67 3.96 -9.91 6.59
C MET A 67 5.41 -9.45 6.50
N ASN A 68 6.30 -10.41 6.18
CA ASN A 68 7.66 -10.09 5.82
C ASN A 68 7.69 -9.49 4.40
N PRO A 69 8.22 -8.27 4.19
CA PRO A 69 8.30 -7.67 2.86
C PRO A 69 9.00 -8.53 1.79
N LYS A 70 9.89 -9.44 2.19
CA LYS A 70 10.64 -10.33 1.30
C LYS A 70 9.78 -11.38 0.58
N VAL A 71 8.51 -11.53 0.94
CA VAL A 71 7.58 -12.44 0.23
C VAL A 71 6.61 -11.72 -0.71
N LEU A 72 6.70 -10.39 -0.79
CA LEU A 72 5.75 -9.56 -1.51
C LEU A 72 6.26 -9.23 -2.92
N TRP A 73 5.46 -9.57 -3.92
CA TRP A 73 5.73 -9.33 -5.33
C TRP A 73 5.19 -7.96 -5.76
N ALA A 74 5.92 -7.31 -6.65
CA ALA A 74 5.54 -6.03 -7.20
C ALA A 74 4.44 -6.19 -8.26
N SER A 75 3.60 -5.18 -8.38
CA SER A 75 2.65 -4.96 -9.49
C SER A 75 2.98 -3.68 -10.27
N GLN A 76 4.09 -3.02 -9.95
CA GLN A 76 4.60 -1.84 -10.63
C GLN A 76 6.11 -1.98 -10.88
N VAL A 77 6.66 -1.19 -11.80
CA VAL A 77 8.03 -1.38 -12.31
C VAL A 77 9.11 -0.63 -11.52
N ARG A 78 8.73 0.38 -10.73
CA ARG A 78 9.68 1.28 -10.05
C ARG A 78 9.06 1.96 -8.83
N LEU A 79 9.91 2.61 -8.04
CA LEU A 79 9.53 3.43 -6.89
C LEU A 79 9.98 4.87 -7.12
N GLU A 80 9.09 5.84 -6.92
CA GLU A 80 9.49 7.26 -6.87
C GLU A 80 10.16 7.60 -5.53
N GLN A 81 11.34 8.24 -5.58
CA GLN A 81 12.12 8.66 -4.40
C GLN A 81 11.32 9.61 -3.49
N GLU A 82 10.56 10.55 -4.06
CA GLU A 82 9.77 11.51 -3.28
C GLU A 82 8.72 10.82 -2.39
N LYS A 83 8.12 9.73 -2.88
CA LYS A 83 7.17 8.94 -2.09
C LYS A 83 7.87 8.17 -0.96
N LEU A 84 9.14 7.77 -1.13
CA LEU A 84 9.90 7.16 -0.04
C LEU A 84 10.15 8.17 1.08
N HIS A 85 10.56 9.40 0.73
CA HIS A 85 10.71 10.48 1.72
C HIS A 85 9.39 10.81 2.43
N MET A 86 8.28 10.83 1.69
CA MET A 86 6.95 11.02 2.26
C MET A 86 6.59 9.91 3.25
N VAL A 87 6.89 8.65 2.93
CA VAL A 87 6.64 7.50 3.81
C VAL A 87 7.49 7.57 5.07
N ASP A 88 8.77 7.95 4.97
CA ASP A 88 9.66 8.11 6.13
C ASP A 88 9.16 9.22 7.06
N ALA A 89 8.86 10.41 6.52
CA ALA A 89 8.32 11.53 7.29
C ALA A 89 6.96 11.21 7.94
N ALA A 90 6.12 10.43 7.26
CA ALA A 90 4.85 9.98 7.81
C ALA A 90 5.05 8.99 8.95
N HIS A 91 6.01 8.07 8.81
CA HIS A 91 6.35 7.11 9.86
C HIS A 91 6.80 7.82 11.14
N ASP A 92 7.68 8.81 11.02
CA ASP A 92 8.17 9.57 12.19
C ASP A 92 7.01 10.30 12.88
N TYR A 93 6.12 10.96 12.12
CA TYR A 93 4.92 11.58 12.69
C TYR A 93 4.02 10.56 13.42
N ILE A 94 3.76 9.41 12.79
CA ILE A 94 2.90 8.36 13.35
C ILE A 94 3.49 7.80 14.65
N ALA A 95 4.80 7.56 14.68
CA ALA A 95 5.51 7.07 15.85
C ALA A 95 5.47 8.07 17.02
N GLU A 96 5.59 9.37 16.73
CA GLU A 96 5.49 10.43 17.74
C GLU A 96 4.06 10.56 18.31
N GLN A 97 3.03 10.40 17.48
CA GLN A 97 1.63 10.56 17.90
C GLN A 97 1.00 9.28 18.45
N GLY A 98 1.67 8.13 18.32
CA GLY A 98 1.11 6.83 18.71
C GLY A 98 -0.06 6.38 17.82
N GLU A 99 -0.07 6.82 16.56
CA GLU A 99 -1.10 6.49 15.58
C GLU A 99 -0.82 5.14 14.88
N GLU A 100 -1.81 4.59 14.18
CA GLU A 100 -1.64 3.37 13.40
C GLU A 100 -1.05 3.66 12.01
N PHE A 101 -0.02 2.91 11.63
CA PHE A 101 0.57 3.04 10.31
C PHE A 101 -0.33 2.39 9.25
N PRO A 102 -0.69 3.06 8.15
CA PRO A 102 -1.58 2.50 7.13
C PRO A 102 -1.10 1.13 6.61
N PRO A 103 -1.96 0.10 6.57
CA PRO A 103 -1.60 -1.22 6.07
C PRO A 103 -1.47 -1.21 4.54
N ILE A 104 -0.66 -2.12 4.00
CA ILE A 104 -0.58 -2.33 2.54
C ILE A 104 -1.74 -3.21 2.06
N ILE A 105 -2.07 -3.15 0.78
CA ILE A 105 -3.09 -4.01 0.16
C ILE A 105 -2.37 -5.09 -0.66
N VAL A 106 -2.69 -6.36 -0.43
CA VAL A 106 -2.04 -7.51 -1.07
C VAL A 106 -3.08 -8.44 -1.65
N TRP A 107 -2.90 -8.85 -2.91
CA TRP A 107 -3.66 -9.96 -3.50
C TRP A 107 -2.99 -11.30 -3.18
N ASP A 108 -3.76 -12.26 -2.67
CA ASP A 108 -3.35 -13.67 -2.50
C ASP A 108 -3.85 -14.52 -3.68
N LEU A 109 -3.00 -14.66 -4.68
CA LEU A 109 -3.21 -15.49 -5.86
C LEU A 109 -2.81 -16.96 -5.56
N TYR A 110 -3.56 -17.61 -4.67
CA TYR A 110 -3.21 -18.93 -4.13
C TYR A 110 -3.08 -20.07 -5.18
N GLN A 111 -3.66 -19.92 -6.37
CA GLN A 111 -3.53 -20.91 -7.45
C GLN A 111 -2.17 -20.78 -8.17
N GLU A 112 -1.52 -19.62 -8.09
CA GLU A 112 -0.17 -19.38 -8.60
C GLU A 112 0.86 -19.65 -7.50
N LYS A 113 1.59 -20.76 -7.63
CA LYS A 113 2.59 -21.17 -6.62
C LYS A 113 3.85 -20.29 -6.64
N ARG A 114 4.19 -19.64 -7.75
CA ARG A 114 5.44 -18.87 -7.87
C ARG A 114 5.28 -17.43 -7.37
N ILE A 115 4.17 -16.79 -7.70
CA ILE A 115 3.86 -15.38 -7.40
C ILE A 115 2.51 -15.35 -6.68
N ARG A 116 2.54 -15.55 -5.37
CA ARG A 116 1.33 -15.66 -4.56
C ARG A 116 0.84 -14.32 -4.01
N TYR A 117 1.73 -13.57 -3.35
CA TYR A 117 1.37 -12.33 -2.66
C TYR A 117 1.81 -11.12 -3.47
N ILE A 118 0.87 -10.46 -4.15
CA ILE A 118 1.16 -9.32 -5.02
C ILE A 118 0.68 -8.04 -4.34
N VAL A 119 1.57 -7.07 -4.15
CA VAL A 119 1.22 -5.75 -3.61
C VAL A 119 0.34 -5.02 -4.61
N HIS A 120 -0.88 -4.70 -4.22
CA HIS A 120 -1.81 -3.85 -4.97
C HIS A 120 -1.50 -2.37 -4.70
N ASP A 121 -1.38 -2.03 -3.42
CA ASP A 121 -1.08 -0.69 -2.94
C ASP A 121 -0.07 -0.76 -1.79
N GLY A 122 0.85 0.21 -1.74
CA GLY A 122 1.84 0.31 -0.68
C GLY A 122 3.22 -0.28 -0.99
N HIS A 123 3.66 -0.31 -2.26
CA HIS A 123 5.02 -0.75 -2.61
C HIS A 123 6.11 0.06 -1.89
N HIS A 124 5.95 1.38 -1.79
CA HIS A 124 6.86 2.26 -1.05
C HIS A 124 6.92 1.93 0.44
N ARG A 125 5.77 1.60 1.05
CA ARG A 125 5.68 1.18 2.46
C ARG A 125 6.33 -0.18 2.67
N SER A 126 6.08 -1.14 1.77
CA SER A 126 6.75 -2.45 1.79
C SER A 126 8.28 -2.31 1.70
N TRP A 127 8.78 -1.47 0.79
CA TRP A 127 10.20 -1.17 0.67
C TRP A 127 10.76 -0.53 1.94
N TYR A 128 10.04 0.46 2.50
CA TYR A 128 10.42 1.16 3.72
C TYR A 128 10.62 0.21 4.90
N PHE A 129 9.62 -0.62 5.20
CA PHE A 129 9.68 -1.58 6.30
C PHE A 129 10.80 -2.62 6.10
N ASN A 130 11.05 -3.05 4.86
CA ASN A 130 12.19 -3.92 4.56
C ASN A 130 13.53 -3.26 4.91
N ASN A 131 13.70 -1.98 4.54
CA ASN A 131 14.91 -1.23 4.82
C ASN A 131 15.14 -1.04 6.34
N LYS A 132 14.06 -0.88 7.11
CA LYS A 132 14.09 -0.82 8.59
C LYS A 132 14.16 -2.21 9.25
N LYS A 133 14.25 -3.30 8.48
CA LYS A 133 14.25 -4.70 8.98
C LYS A 133 13.01 -5.05 9.81
N GLN A 134 11.88 -4.46 9.48
CA GLN A 134 10.59 -4.65 10.15
C GLN A 134 9.60 -5.35 9.22
N ASN A 135 8.58 -5.96 9.83
CA ASN A 135 7.46 -6.50 9.08
C ASN A 135 6.44 -5.39 8.79
N VAL A 136 5.60 -5.60 7.78
CA VAL A 136 4.55 -4.65 7.36
C VAL A 136 3.17 -5.28 7.57
N GLU A 137 2.22 -4.49 8.06
CA GLU A 137 0.83 -4.93 8.13
C GLU A 137 0.18 -4.91 6.74
N ALA A 138 -0.51 -5.99 6.40
CA ALA A 138 -1.15 -6.16 5.11
C ALA A 138 -2.61 -6.60 5.24
N VAL A 139 -3.50 -5.94 4.49
CA VAL A 139 -4.85 -6.42 4.21
C VAL A 139 -4.79 -7.32 2.99
N ILE A 140 -5.18 -8.58 3.17
CA ILE A 140 -5.06 -9.61 2.13
C ILE A 140 -6.42 -9.83 1.45
N LEU A 141 -6.43 -9.67 0.14
CA LEU A 141 -7.58 -9.89 -0.74
C LEU A 141 -7.38 -11.18 -1.51
N GLN A 142 -8.31 -12.13 -1.36
CA GLN A 142 -8.26 -13.41 -2.05
C GLN A 142 -9.45 -13.54 -3.02
N PRO A 143 -9.22 -13.69 -4.33
CA PRO A 143 -10.30 -13.98 -5.27
C PRO A 143 -10.89 -15.38 -4.97
N MET A 144 -12.20 -15.43 -4.68
CA MET A 144 -12.97 -16.67 -4.56
C MET A 144 -13.44 -17.14 -5.94
N GLU A 145 -13.77 -16.19 -6.81
CA GLU A 145 -14.09 -16.39 -8.22
C GLU A 145 -13.30 -15.40 -9.08
N ASN A 146 -13.45 -15.47 -10.41
CA ASN A 146 -12.81 -14.55 -11.35
C ASN A 146 -11.28 -14.51 -11.27
N TYR A 147 -10.65 -15.61 -10.84
CA TYR A 147 -9.19 -15.70 -10.68
C TYR A 147 -8.44 -15.24 -11.93
N ARG A 148 -8.85 -15.71 -13.11
CA ARG A 148 -8.26 -15.30 -14.39
C ARG A 148 -8.37 -13.80 -14.65
N SER A 149 -9.47 -13.17 -14.22
CA SER A 149 -9.66 -11.72 -14.37
C SER A 149 -8.70 -10.96 -13.45
N VAL A 150 -8.56 -11.39 -12.19
CA VAL A 150 -7.61 -10.79 -11.24
C VAL A 150 -6.17 -10.99 -11.70
N GLU A 151 -5.82 -12.19 -12.16
CA GLU A 151 -4.51 -12.47 -12.74
C GLU A 151 -4.21 -11.58 -13.94
N LYS A 152 -5.20 -11.39 -14.84
CA LYS A 152 -5.07 -10.48 -15.99
C LYS A 152 -4.87 -9.03 -15.55
N CYS A 153 -5.58 -8.55 -14.53
CA CYS A 153 -5.38 -7.21 -13.96
C CYS A 153 -3.98 -7.06 -13.33
N LEU A 154 -3.44 -8.15 -12.77
CA LEU A 154 -2.11 -8.20 -12.16
C LEU A 154 -1.03 -8.71 -13.11
N ALA A 155 -1.30 -8.81 -14.42
CA ALA A 155 -0.39 -9.40 -15.39
C ALA A 155 1.01 -8.77 -15.37
N LEU A 156 1.10 -7.47 -15.03
CA LEU A 156 2.38 -6.78 -14.87
C LEU A 156 3.28 -7.45 -13.81
N ALA A 157 2.71 -7.91 -12.69
CA ALA A 157 3.45 -8.64 -11.66
C ALA A 157 4.12 -9.92 -12.22
N PHE A 158 3.39 -10.63 -13.08
CA PHE A 158 3.85 -11.84 -13.76
C PHE A 158 4.88 -11.59 -14.85
N GLN A 159 4.88 -10.38 -15.42
CA GLN A 159 5.87 -9.94 -16.40
C GLN A 159 7.19 -9.52 -15.74
N ILE A 160 7.12 -8.64 -14.73
CA ILE A 160 8.34 -8.11 -14.08
C ILE A 160 9.02 -9.14 -13.17
N ARG A 161 8.24 -10.06 -12.59
CA ARG A 161 8.70 -11.13 -11.69
C ARG A 161 9.73 -10.62 -10.68
N ARG A 162 9.37 -9.56 -9.97
CA ARG A 162 10.26 -8.91 -9.02
C ARG A 162 9.55 -8.70 -7.69
N LEU A 163 10.30 -8.87 -6.60
CA LEU A 163 9.83 -8.50 -5.27
C LEU A 163 9.66 -6.98 -5.17
N ALA A 164 8.65 -6.52 -4.43
CA ALA A 164 8.39 -5.10 -4.20
C ALA A 164 9.62 -4.36 -3.62
N ILE A 165 10.39 -5.06 -2.78
CA ILE A 165 11.60 -4.53 -2.15
C ILE A 165 12.80 -4.39 -3.10
N ASN A 166 12.77 -5.04 -4.27
CA ASN A 166 13.85 -5.03 -5.25
C ASN A 166 13.57 -4.06 -6.41
N LEU A 167 12.49 -3.29 -6.33
CA LEU A 167 12.16 -2.31 -7.36
C LEU A 167 13.24 -1.20 -7.43
N PRO A 168 13.61 -0.76 -8.64
CA PRO A 168 14.51 0.36 -8.82
C PRO A 168 13.85 1.66 -8.34
N ILE A 169 14.66 2.56 -7.79
CA ILE A 169 14.23 3.87 -7.30
C ILE A 169 14.63 4.94 -8.32
N PHE A 170 13.71 5.87 -8.61
CA PHE A 170 13.88 6.98 -9.54
C PHE A 170 13.47 8.31 -8.91
#